data_AF-A0A9J6C4P5-F1
#
_entry.id   AF-A0A9J6C4P5-F1
#
_cell.length_a   1.000
_cell.length_b   1.000
_cell.length_c   1.000
_cell.angle_alpha   90.00
_cell.angle_beta   90.00
_cell.angle_gamma   90.00
#
_symmetry.space_group_name_H-M   'P 1'
#
loop_
_entity.id
_entity.type
_entity.pdbx_description
1 polymer ?
#
loop_
_entity_poly.entity_id
_entity_poly.type
_entity_poly.pdbx_seq_one_letter_code
_entity_poly.pdbx_strand_id
1 'polypeptide(L)'
;MANNKSNQKTAQEEVFTQFQQLRNEQRNLVNNLSTLELDLKEHKTVIETLKTVSDDRKCFRLIGGVLCEQTVKETLPNLIQNKEQLEKLIENGKEQLTKKGIEINKFKEEHNIQVREQSSESTKNESKNEETSSGKSNVLVS
;
A
#
# COMPACT_ATOMS: atom_id res chain seq x y z
N MET A 1 41.25 26.91 6.48
CA MET A 1 40.46 25.86 7.19
C MET A 1 38.94 25.90 6.90
N ALA A 2 38.46 26.60 5.86
CA ALA A 2 37.02 26.70 5.56
C ALA A 2 36.46 25.56 4.67
N ASN A 3 37.32 24.83 3.95
CA ASN A 3 36.90 23.87 2.92
C ASN A 3 36.38 22.52 3.46
N ASN A 4 36.56 22.23 4.75
CA ASN A 4 36.19 20.95 5.35
C ASN A 4 34.77 20.94 5.95
N LYS A 5 34.25 22.13 6.35
CA LYS A 5 32.90 22.26 6.94
C LYS A 5 31.79 22.24 5.91
N SER A 6 32.01 22.78 4.71
CA SER A 6 31.03 22.71 3.61
C SER A 6 30.83 21.28 3.10
N ASN A 7 31.92 20.52 3.00
CA ASN A 7 31.92 19.14 2.52
C ASN A 7 31.24 18.16 3.49
N GLN A 8 31.30 18.43 4.80
CA GLN A 8 30.57 17.67 5.82
C GLN A 8 29.06 17.93 5.79
N LYS A 9 28.65 19.17 5.48
CA LYS A 9 27.24 19.53 5.40
C LYS A 9 26.54 18.88 4.21
N THR A 10 27.19 18.86 3.04
CA THR A 10 26.69 18.17 1.85
C THR A 10 26.57 16.66 2.05
N ALA A 11 27.54 16.04 2.71
CA ALA A 11 27.49 14.61 3.04
C ALA A 11 26.32 14.25 3.97
N GLN A 12 25.99 15.10 4.95
CA GLN A 12 24.84 14.89 5.83
C GLN A 12 23.50 15.05 5.10
N GLU A 13 23.41 16.00 4.16
CA GLU A 13 22.24 16.20 3.31
C GLU A 13 22.00 15.01 2.36
N GLU A 14 23.07 14.44 1.81
CA GLU A 14 23.01 13.22 0.98
C GLU A 14 22.53 12.00 1.77
N VAL A 15 23.07 11.78 2.97
CA VAL A 15 22.66 10.69 3.88
C VAL A 15 21.18 10.81 4.24
N PHE A 16 20.71 12.02 4.56
CA PHE A 16 19.29 12.25 4.83
C PHE A 16 18.42 11.96 3.61
N THR A 17 18.85 12.38 2.42
CA THR A 17 18.13 12.14 1.16
C THR A 17 18.01 10.64 0.88
N GLN A 18 19.09 9.88 1.01
CA GLN A 18 19.09 8.43 0.85
C GLN A 18 18.17 7.73 1.86
N PHE A 19 18.23 8.15 3.13
CA PHE A 19 17.33 7.61 4.16
C PHE A 19 15.85 7.82 3.82
N GLN A 20 15.49 9.00 3.32
CA GLN A 20 14.12 9.29 2.92
C GLN A 20 13.70 8.50 1.68
N GLN A 21 14.61 8.25 0.74
CA GLN A 21 14.37 7.34 -0.39
C GLN A 21 14.08 5.92 0.09
N LEU A 22 14.89 5.37 1.00
CA LEU A 22 14.67 4.02 1.56
C LEU A 22 13.29 3.92 2.26
N ARG A 23 12.89 4.94 3.02
CA ARG A 23 11.55 4.99 3.65
C ARG A 23 10.42 5.07 2.63
N ASN A 24 10.59 5.85 1.56
CA ASN A 24 9.61 5.94 0.50
C ASN A 24 9.44 4.61 -0.23
N GLU A 25 10.54 3.91 -0.52
CA GLU A 25 10.52 2.57 -1.09
C GLU A 25 9.78 1.57 -0.18
N GLN A 26 10.07 1.59 1.12
CA GLN A 26 9.36 0.76 2.10
C GLN A 26 7.85 1.05 2.10
N ARG A 27 7.45 2.32 2.09
CA ARG A 27 6.03 2.71 2.03
C ARG A 27 5.35 2.22 0.75
N ASN A 28 6.04 2.33 -0.38
CA ASN A 28 5.53 1.84 -1.66
C ASN A 28 5.35 0.32 -1.64
N LEU A 29 6.31 -0.43 -1.07
CA LEU A 29 6.18 -1.88 -0.88
C LEU A 29 4.95 -2.23 -0.03
N VAL A 30 4.73 -1.53 1.09
CA VAL A 30 3.55 -1.76 1.96
C VAL A 30 2.25 -1.51 1.22
N ASN A 31 2.16 -0.39 0.47
CA ASN A 31 0.96 -0.07 -0.31
C ASN A 31 0.69 -1.13 -1.38
N ASN A 32 1.72 -1.52 -2.14
CA ASN A 32 1.60 -2.55 -3.17
C ASN A 32 1.20 -3.91 -2.58
N LEU A 33 1.79 -4.29 -1.44
CA LEU A 33 1.45 -5.53 -0.74
C LEU A 33 -0.03 -5.54 -0.32
N SER A 34 -0.51 -4.41 0.20
CA SER A 34 -1.89 -4.26 0.66
C SER A 34 -2.89 -4.41 -0.49
N THR A 35 -2.57 -3.84 -1.65
CA THR A 35 -3.36 -4.04 -2.89
C THR A 35 -3.37 -5.50 -3.31
N LEU A 36 -2.21 -6.16 -3.36
CA LEU A 36 -2.13 -7.57 -3.75
C LEU A 36 -2.88 -8.49 -2.78
N GLU A 37 -2.85 -8.20 -1.48
CA GLU A 37 -3.60 -8.96 -0.46
C GLU A 37 -5.11 -8.80 -0.62
N LEU A 38 -5.58 -7.60 -1.00
CA LEU A 38 -6.98 -7.35 -1.35
C LEU A 38 -7.37 -8.15 -2.60
N ASP A 39 -6.60 -8.06 -3.68
CA ASP A 39 -6.83 -8.79 -4.93
C ASP A 39 -6.90 -10.31 -4.65
N LEU A 40 -5.97 -10.83 -3.85
CA LEU A 40 -5.96 -12.25 -3.46
C LEU A 40 -7.26 -12.65 -2.75
N LYS A 41 -7.78 -11.82 -1.84
CA LYS A 41 -9.03 -12.07 -1.13
C LYS A 41 -10.22 -12.07 -2.09
N GLU A 42 -10.27 -11.13 -3.02
CA GLU A 42 -11.31 -11.07 -4.05
C GLU A 42 -11.26 -12.31 -4.94
N HIS A 43 -10.07 -12.70 -5.42
CA HIS A 43 -9.87 -13.93 -6.20
C HIS A 43 -10.37 -15.17 -5.44
N LYS A 44 -10.07 -15.31 -4.14
CA LYS A 44 -10.58 -16.42 -3.31
C LYS A 44 -12.11 -16.43 -3.28
N THR A 45 -12.73 -15.28 -3.04
CA THR A 45 -14.19 -15.13 -2.98
C THR A 45 -14.83 -15.52 -4.32
N VAL A 46 -14.29 -15.03 -5.44
CA VAL A 46 -14.79 -15.36 -6.78
C VAL A 46 -14.65 -16.86 -7.07
N ILE A 47 -13.52 -17.49 -6.73
CA ILE A 47 -13.32 -18.93 -6.92
C ILE A 47 -14.33 -19.74 -6.09
N GLU A 48 -14.56 -19.36 -4.83
CA GLU A 48 -15.53 -20.02 -3.95
C GLU A 48 -16.94 -19.94 -4.51
N THR A 49 -17.37 -18.76 -4.98
CA THR A 49 -18.69 -18.61 -5.61
C THR A 49 -18.81 -19.41 -6.90
N LEU A 50 -17.78 -19.39 -7.76
CA LEU A 50 -17.81 -20.12 -9.04
C LEU A 50 -17.84 -21.65 -8.87
N LYS A 51 -17.31 -22.19 -7.77
CA LYS A 51 -17.43 -23.63 -7.46
C LYS A 51 -18.86 -24.08 -7.14
N THR A 52 -19.76 -23.15 -6.83
CA THR A 52 -21.17 -23.46 -6.52
C THR A 52 -22.09 -23.43 -7.75
N VAL A 53 -21.58 -22.96 -8.89
CA VAL A 53 -22.32 -22.89 -10.16
C VAL A 53 -21.81 -23.96 -11.13
N SER A 54 -22.63 -24.31 -12.12
CA SER A 54 -22.30 -25.34 -13.10
C SER A 54 -21.17 -24.93 -14.03
N ASP A 55 -20.32 -25.89 -14.37
CA ASP A 55 -19.15 -25.71 -15.25
C ASP A 55 -19.50 -25.16 -16.65
N ASP A 56 -20.67 -25.52 -17.19
CA ASP A 56 -21.15 -25.08 -18.50
C ASP A 56 -21.79 -23.67 -18.48
N ARG A 57 -21.87 -23.03 -17.31
CA ARG A 57 -22.43 -21.69 -17.20
C ARG A 57 -21.52 -20.68 -17.91
N LYS A 58 -22.14 -19.78 -18.68
CA LYS A 58 -21.43 -18.69 -19.36
C LYS A 58 -20.86 -17.69 -18.34
N CYS A 59 -19.60 -17.32 -18.54
CA CYS A 59 -18.86 -16.29 -17.85
C CYS A 59 -18.51 -15.17 -18.84
N PHE A 60 -18.43 -13.94 -18.35
CA PHE A 60 -18.03 -12.79 -19.16
C PHE A 60 -16.89 -12.07 -18.49
N ARG A 61 -15.79 -11.85 -19.22
CA ARG A 61 -14.63 -11.08 -18.75
C ARG A 61 -14.57 -9.75 -19.48
N LEU A 62 -14.53 -8.66 -18.74
CA LEU A 62 -14.33 -7.32 -19.29
C LEU A 62 -12.83 -7.04 -19.49
N ILE A 63 -12.42 -6.72 -20.72
CA ILE A 63 -11.04 -6.37 -21.08
C ILE A 63 -11.09 -5.10 -21.93
N GLY A 64 -10.55 -3.99 -21.40
CA GLY A 64 -10.46 -2.73 -22.17
C GLY A 64 -11.79 -2.23 -22.73
N GLY A 65 -12.92 -2.52 -22.08
CA GLY A 65 -14.26 -2.15 -22.55
C GLY A 65 -14.97 -3.22 -23.41
N VAL A 66 -14.31 -4.32 -23.75
CA VAL A 66 -14.91 -5.44 -24.50
C VAL A 66 -15.23 -6.59 -23.54
N LEU A 67 -16.44 -7.16 -23.64
CA LEU A 67 -16.83 -8.37 -22.91
C LEU A 67 -16.50 -9.62 -23.73
N CYS A 68 -15.61 -10.46 -23.21
CA CYS A 68 -15.28 -11.76 -23.77
C CYS A 68 -16.13 -12.85 -23.09
N GLU A 69 -16.87 -13.62 -23.90
CA GLU A 69 -17.62 -14.79 -23.43
C GLU A 69 -16.68 -15.99 -23.22
N GLN A 70 -16.82 -16.67 -22.08
CA GLN A 70 -16.12 -17.90 -21.68
C GLN A 70 -17.08 -18.81 -20.90
N THR A 71 -16.62 -19.98 -20.49
CA THR A 71 -17.37 -20.85 -19.55
C THR A 71 -16.68 -20.93 -18.19
N VAL A 72 -17.41 -21.30 -17.14
CA VAL A 72 -16.82 -21.54 -15.80
C VAL A 72 -15.68 -22.55 -15.89
N LYS A 73 -15.83 -23.61 -16.68
CA LYS A 73 -14.80 -24.62 -16.93
C LYS A 73 -13.48 -24.05 -17.44
N GLU A 74 -13.53 -23.02 -18.28
CA GLU A 74 -12.35 -22.36 -18.84
C GLU A 74 -11.81 -21.26 -17.91
N THR A 75 -12.69 -20.53 -17.23
CA THR A 75 -12.30 -19.39 -16.38
C THR A 75 -11.76 -19.83 -15.01
N LEU A 76 -12.30 -20.89 -14.42
CA LEU A 76 -11.95 -21.32 -13.06
C LEU A 76 -10.47 -21.73 -12.92
N PRO A 77 -9.86 -22.52 -13.83
CA PRO A 77 -8.43 -22.84 -13.76
C PRO A 77 -7.55 -21.59 -13.87
N ASN A 78 -7.93 -20.63 -14.72
CA ASN A 78 -7.21 -19.36 -14.88
C ASN A 78 -7.23 -18.54 -13.59
N LEU A 79 -8.37 -18.48 -12.90
CA LEU A 79 -8.48 -17.79 -11.61
C LEU A 79 -7.63 -18.47 -10.53
N ILE A 80 -7.58 -19.80 -10.50
CA ILE A 80 -6.75 -20.56 -9.55
C ILE A 80 -5.26 -20.30 -9.81
N GLN A 81 -4.81 -20.38 -11.06
CA GLN A 81 -3.42 -20.11 -11.42
C GLN A 81 -3.02 -18.68 -11.05
N ASN A 82 -3.87 -17.68 -11.34
CA ASN A 82 -3.59 -16.29 -10.99
C ASN A 82 -3.53 -16.09 -9.47
N LYS A 83 -4.43 -16.75 -8.72
CA LYS A 83 -4.42 -16.74 -7.26
C LYS A 83 -3.11 -17.29 -6.69
N GLU A 84 -2.60 -18.40 -7.23
CA GLU A 84 -1.30 -18.95 -6.81
C GLU A 84 -0.12 -18.02 -7.14
N GLN A 85 -0.17 -17.34 -8.29
CA GLN A 85 0.83 -16.33 -8.65
C GLN A 85 0.79 -15.14 -7.69
N LEU A 86 -0.40 -14.65 -7.33
CA LEU A 86 -0.57 -13.60 -6.32
C LEU A 86 -0.02 -14.02 -4.95
N GLU A 87 -0.26 -15.25 -4.52
CA GLU A 87 0.29 -15.78 -3.26
C GLU A 87 1.82 -15.73 -3.24
N LYS A 88 2.47 -16.17 -4.33
CA LYS A 88 3.94 -16.09 -4.48
C LYS A 88 4.45 -14.65 -4.50
N LEU A 89 3.74 -13.73 -5.17
CA LEU A 89 4.13 -12.32 -5.22
C LEU A 89 4.02 -11.65 -3.85
N ILE A 90 2.98 -11.97 -3.06
CA ILE A 90 2.81 -11.47 -1.70
C ILE A 90 3.93 -12.01 -0.80
N GLU A 91 4.28 -13.29 -0.90
CA GLU A 91 5.37 -13.87 -0.11
C GLU A 91 6.71 -13.18 -0.42
N ASN A 92 7.06 -13.04 -1.71
CA ASN A 92 8.25 -12.29 -2.12
C ASN A 92 8.20 -10.82 -1.67
N GLY A 93 7.03 -10.17 -1.79
CA GLY A 93 6.83 -8.79 -1.32
C GLY A 93 7.08 -8.65 0.18
N LYS A 94 6.63 -9.62 1.00
CA LYS A 94 6.88 -9.66 2.45
C LYS A 94 8.36 -9.82 2.75
N GLU A 95 9.06 -10.71 2.05
CA GLU A 95 10.51 -10.85 2.20
C GLU A 95 11.26 -9.57 1.85
N GLN A 96 10.88 -8.91 0.75
CA GLN A 96 11.48 -7.63 0.34
C GLN A 96 11.23 -6.54 1.38
N LEU A 97 10.02 -6.48 1.93
CA LEU A 97 9.67 -5.53 2.99
C LEU A 97 10.52 -5.74 4.24
N THR A 98 10.73 -7.00 4.65
CA THR A 98 11.60 -7.34 5.79
C THR A 98 13.05 -6.97 5.52
N LYS A 99 13.58 -7.33 4.33
CA LYS A 99 14.94 -6.97 3.91
C LYS A 99 15.14 -5.44 3.94
N LYS A 100 14.18 -4.68 3.41
CA LYS A 100 14.20 -3.21 3.43
C LYS A 100 14.13 -2.62 4.83
N GLY A 101 13.33 -3.21 5.72
CA GLY A 101 13.26 -2.81 7.12
C GLY A 101 14.61 -2.99 7.85
N ILE A 102 15.31 -4.10 7.60
CA ILE A 102 16.66 -4.34 8.14
C ILE A 102 17.65 -3.33 7.58
N GLU A 103 17.61 -3.07 6.27
CA GLU A 103 18.47 -2.09 5.60
C GLU A 103 18.29 -0.69 6.19
N ILE A 104 17.04 -0.24 6.38
CA ILE A 104 16.72 1.07 6.98
C ILE A 104 17.27 1.16 8.41
N ASN A 105 17.12 0.11 9.21
CA ASN A 105 17.62 0.10 10.59
C ASN A 105 19.15 0.17 10.64
N LYS A 106 19.84 -0.62 9.79
CA LYS A 106 21.30 -0.55 9.66
C LYS A 106 21.76 0.83 9.23
N PHE A 107 21.13 1.41 8.21
CA PHE A 107 21.46 2.75 7.74
C PHE A 107 21.25 3.82 8.82
N LYS A 108 20.22 3.67 9.65
CA LYS A 108 19.95 4.56 10.79
C LYS A 108 21.05 4.46 11.85
N GLU A 109 21.53 3.25 12.16
CA GLU A 109 22.59 2.99 13.13
C GLU A 109 23.95 3.49 12.64
N GLU A 110 24.33 3.18 11.39
CA GLU A 110 25.62 3.56 10.80
C GLU A 110 25.81 5.08 10.70
N HIS A 111 24.72 5.81 10.48
CA HIS A 111 24.74 7.27 10.29
C HIS A 111 24.21 8.06 11.49
N ASN A 112 23.94 7.40 12.63
CA ASN A 112 23.37 8.02 13.84
C ASN A 112 22.17 8.94 13.55
N ILE A 113 21.29 8.53 12.63
CA ILE A 113 20.19 9.38 12.17
C ILE A 113 19.19 9.55 13.31
N GLN A 114 19.17 10.75 13.89
CA GLN A 114 18.11 11.17 14.79
C GLN A 114 16.88 11.49 13.96
N VAL A 115 16.02 10.50 13.78
CA VAL A 115 14.67 10.72 13.28
C VAL A 115 13.97 11.58 14.32
N ARG A 116 13.89 12.90 14.05
CA ARG A 116 13.01 13.80 14.77
C ARG A 116 11.60 13.34 14.43
N GLU A 117 11.08 12.43 15.24
CA GLU A 117 9.68 12.06 15.24
C GLU A 117 8.95 13.39 15.42
N GLN A 118 8.33 13.88 14.34
CA GLN A 118 7.37 14.96 14.45
C GLN A 118 6.19 14.36 15.19
N SER A 119 6.32 14.32 16.52
CA SER A 119 5.21 14.21 17.43
C SER A 119 4.19 15.23 16.98
N SER A 120 3.01 14.73 16.66
CA SER A 120 1.79 15.49 16.48
C SER A 120 1.55 16.39 17.68
N GLU A 121 2.11 17.60 17.67
CA GLU A 121 1.62 18.73 18.46
C GLU A 121 0.50 19.40 17.67
N SER A 122 -0.62 18.69 17.59
CA SER A 122 -1.91 19.30 17.31
C SER A 122 -2.49 19.76 18.65
N THR A 123 -2.13 20.99 19.01
CA THR A 123 -3.02 21.98 19.65
C THR A 123 -4.14 21.42 20.54
N LYS A 124 -3.86 21.27 21.84
CA LYS A 124 -4.88 21.46 22.88
C LYS A 124 -5.09 22.96 23.06
N ASN A 125 -6.21 23.49 22.53
CA ASN A 125 -6.85 24.79 22.79
C ASN A 125 -7.86 24.93 21.63
N GLU A 126 -9.19 24.96 21.78
CA GLU A 126 -10.06 25.50 22.81
C GLU A 126 -11.38 24.68 22.80
N SER A 127 -11.99 24.51 23.97
CA SER A 127 -13.40 24.13 24.05
C SER A 127 -14.03 24.92 25.19
N LYS A 128 -14.78 25.96 24.82
CA LYS A 128 -15.99 26.47 25.46
C LYS A 128 -16.31 27.85 24.89
N ASN A 129 -17.19 27.91 23.88
CA ASN A 129 -18.39 28.74 24.04
C ASN A 129 -19.49 28.40 23.03
N GLU A 130 -20.72 28.55 23.52
CA GLU A 130 -21.96 28.88 22.80
C GLU A 130 -22.76 27.77 22.09
N GLU A 131 -23.79 27.33 22.84
CA GLU A 131 -25.14 27.06 22.33
C GLU A 131 -25.63 28.22 21.46
N THR A 132 -26.25 27.93 20.31
CA THR A 132 -27.67 28.23 20.04
C THR A 132 -28.09 27.85 18.61
N SER A 133 -29.16 27.08 18.55
CA SER A 133 -30.28 27.07 17.61
C SER A 133 -30.08 27.11 16.08
N SER A 134 -30.80 26.17 15.45
CA SER A 134 -31.68 26.40 14.30
C SER A 134 -31.05 26.57 12.92
N GLY A 135 -31.19 25.51 12.11
CA GLY A 135 -31.74 25.68 10.76
C GLY A 135 -31.02 24.98 9.63
N LYS A 136 -31.80 24.12 8.95
CA LYS A 136 -31.79 23.85 7.49
C LYS A 136 -30.70 22.93 6.92
N SER A 137 -31.16 21.72 6.59
CA SER A 137 -30.97 20.99 5.32
C SER A 137 -29.72 21.32 4.49
N ASN A 138 -28.85 20.33 4.29
CA ASN A 138 -28.18 20.11 3.01
C ASN A 138 -27.90 18.62 2.81
N VAL A 139 -28.53 18.08 1.77
CA VAL A 139 -28.27 16.78 1.15
C VAL A 139 -26.95 16.87 0.39
N LEU A 140 -26.08 15.88 0.53
CA LEU A 140 -24.91 15.71 -0.33
C LEU A 140 -24.98 14.33 -0.98
N VAL A 141 -25.14 14.36 -2.30
CA VAL A 141 -24.96 13.25 -3.22
C VAL A 141 -23.49 12.86 -3.26
N SER A 142 -23.22 11.57 -3.13
CA SER A 142 -22.22 10.83 -3.91
C SER A 142 -22.75 9.43 -4.11
#